data_AF-A0A0Q5V8U0-F1
#
_entry.id   AF-A0A0Q5V8U0-F1
#
_cell.length_a   1.000
_cell.length_b   1.000
_cell.length_c   1.000
_cell.angle_alpha   90.00
_cell.angle_beta   90.00
_cell.angle_gamma   90.00
#
_symmetry.space_group_name_H-M   'P 1'
#
loop_
_entity.id
_entity.type
_entity.pdbx_description
1 polymer ?
#
loop_
_entity_poly.entity_id
_entity_poly.type
_entity_poly.pdbx_seq_one_letter_code
_entity_poly.pdbx_strand_id
1 'polypeptide(L)'
;MKTIRRRAASPLLQWRSAGANRQYRVGVRNEDTGDKQTIYEGFRQECRLPPELRLTPNQLSFRVESRDAETPDAPYVNVQPFTRIPRFGDDLAPHAPDVVRSPEVAGATAYRLMVRESLSEDVLVDMVVDEPWALVPPGLIKSREVEWTLRPRVAGTWRKAAWSPLSAEAIEAARERALRMIAIEDEVRVRPEAEGVTWPTPKEIALPAAPARTAHLAVAVAVSAQPDLAPDPTVQSVVDTQWSDGHGGGAVDRIARTLELSNLRGWFFLDVELGDAMSPDIIADLAERLVGRGHEVGLYIGLGLLAPKGSIDERLQAMLARMPTRAHVGVMLGAGPDRESWLKACVDARLPAVVVSREAQLALPGWMRWRSSAFAASPTTIVLPTALFLSTPAHARDRVTRHTFDNRDSMAAANIAAVVDNMSRLEATRLIIAEIDPLLMLDRRIAVDADAAHAWNSTLKQLLPAWFAAGWKRSTKAYAMARGLSEIRLDLLSGMMQNLSQVTLPWARWSDVFDPTQATGWAPGAVAYEPMIEKRRGPRRMRRSAVRRYDDAYRLSLRADA
;
A
#
# COMPACT_ATOMS: atom_id res chain seq x y z
N MET A 1 3.40 -23.41 -11.57
CA MET A 1 4.68 -24.01 -11.13
C MET A 1 5.79 -23.20 -11.78
N LYS A 2 6.67 -22.56 -11.02
CA LYS A 2 7.82 -21.83 -11.58
C LYS A 2 9.10 -22.44 -11.08
N THR A 3 10.06 -22.66 -11.97
CA THR A 3 11.44 -22.95 -11.61
C THR A 3 12.13 -21.63 -11.25
N ILE A 4 12.59 -21.50 -10.01
CA ILE A 4 13.36 -20.36 -9.51
C ILE A 4 14.78 -20.82 -9.16
N ARG A 5 15.73 -19.89 -9.10
CA ARG A 5 17.00 -20.14 -8.39
C ARG A 5 16.76 -20.14 -6.88
N ARG A 6 17.72 -20.66 -6.11
CA ARG A 6 17.74 -20.56 -4.64
C ARG A 6 17.40 -19.14 -4.19
N ARG A 7 16.71 -18.98 -3.06
CA ARG A 7 16.41 -17.68 -2.44
C ARG A 7 15.87 -17.81 -1.02
N ALA A 8 15.75 -16.70 -0.28
CA ALA A 8 15.14 -16.67 1.06
C ALA A 8 13.77 -17.39 1.11
N ALA A 9 13.58 -18.26 2.11
CA ALA A 9 12.39 -19.08 2.31
C ALA A 9 11.21 -18.25 2.80
N SER A 10 11.49 -17.32 3.71
CA SER A 10 10.57 -16.28 4.13
C SER A 10 11.19 -14.93 3.80
N PRO A 11 10.43 -14.01 3.16
CA PRO A 11 10.86 -12.64 3.07
C PRO A 11 10.67 -11.85 4.36
N LEU A 12 9.91 -12.37 5.32
CA LEU A 12 9.68 -11.72 6.61
C LEU A 12 10.77 -12.14 7.59
N LEU A 13 11.52 -11.16 8.09
CA LEU A 13 12.49 -11.30 9.18
C LEU A 13 11.80 -10.89 10.47
N GLN A 14 11.98 -11.68 11.53
CA GLN A 14 11.39 -11.42 12.84
C GLN A 14 12.47 -11.55 13.92
N TRP A 15 12.35 -10.77 14.98
CA TRP A 15 13.26 -10.80 16.14
C TRP A 15 12.48 -10.59 17.44
N ARG A 16 13.13 -10.91 18.57
CA ARG A 16 12.53 -10.71 19.89
C ARG A 16 12.63 -9.25 20.31
N SER A 17 11.65 -8.78 21.09
CA SER A 17 11.69 -7.46 21.73
C SER A 17 12.95 -7.29 22.59
N ALA A 18 13.61 -6.15 22.45
CA ALA A 18 14.70 -5.68 23.34
C ALA A 18 14.19 -4.78 24.48
N GLY A 19 12.87 -4.71 24.68
CA GLY A 19 12.21 -3.88 25.68
C GLY A 19 11.13 -2.97 25.09
N ALA A 20 10.41 -2.26 25.97
CA ALA A 20 9.47 -1.22 25.55
C ALA A 20 10.23 -0.03 24.93
N ASN A 21 9.55 0.68 24.01
CA ASN A 21 10.05 1.92 23.41
C ASN A 21 11.44 1.82 22.75
N ARG A 22 11.75 0.68 22.10
CA ARG A 22 13.01 0.47 21.38
C ARG A 22 12.86 0.79 19.90
N GLN A 23 13.81 1.55 19.36
CA GLN A 23 14.02 1.67 17.93
C GLN A 23 15.02 0.60 17.49
N TYR A 24 14.67 -0.16 16.45
CA TYR A 24 15.48 -1.22 15.88
C TYR A 24 16.10 -0.79 14.57
N ARG A 25 17.33 -1.24 14.31
CA ARG A 25 18.04 -1.19 13.03
C ARG A 25 18.34 -2.61 12.60
N VAL A 26 17.99 -2.97 11.38
CA VAL A 26 18.26 -4.29 10.81
C VAL A 26 19.25 -4.16 9.66
N GLY A 27 20.40 -4.79 9.84
CA GLY A 27 21.41 -4.94 8.78
C GLY A 27 21.35 -6.34 8.19
N VAL A 28 21.37 -6.44 6.87
CA VAL A 28 21.54 -7.70 6.14
C VAL A 28 22.95 -7.78 5.57
N ARG A 29 23.58 -8.93 5.74
CA ARG A 29 24.85 -9.27 5.09
C ARG A 29 24.61 -10.32 4.02
N ASN A 30 25.20 -10.08 2.86
CA ASN A 30 25.36 -11.07 1.82
C ASN A 30 26.62 -11.87 2.12
N GLU A 31 26.48 -13.12 2.58
CA GLU A 31 27.61 -13.98 2.96
C GLU A 31 28.43 -14.43 1.74
N ASP A 32 27.84 -14.34 0.55
CA ASP A 32 28.48 -14.75 -0.70
C ASP A 32 29.28 -13.61 -1.36
N THR A 33 29.02 -12.35 -1.01
CA THR A 33 29.80 -11.19 -1.51
C THR A 33 30.49 -10.39 -0.42
N GLY A 34 30.11 -10.58 0.85
CA GLY A 34 30.58 -9.79 1.98
C GLY A 34 29.82 -8.46 2.17
N ASP A 35 28.98 -8.06 1.20
CA ASP A 35 28.27 -6.79 1.23
C ASP A 35 27.31 -6.70 2.42
N LYS A 36 27.25 -5.52 3.03
CA LYS A 36 26.37 -5.22 4.17
C LYS A 36 25.49 -4.03 3.82
N GLN A 37 24.20 -4.13 4.13
CA GLN A 37 23.27 -3.02 3.96
C GLN A 37 22.24 -2.99 5.08
N THR A 38 21.90 -1.78 5.52
CA THR A 38 20.78 -1.54 6.43
C THR A 38 19.48 -1.56 5.63
N ILE A 39 18.52 -2.38 6.04
CA ILE A 39 17.26 -2.58 5.29
C ILE A 39 16.02 -2.10 6.06
N TYR A 40 16.19 -1.77 7.34
CA TYR A 40 15.10 -1.33 8.19
C TYR A 40 15.63 -0.51 9.36
N GLU A 41 14.96 0.60 9.63
CA GLU A 41 15.04 1.33 10.89
C GLU A 41 13.62 1.66 11.36
N GLY A 42 13.22 1.26 12.56
CA GLY A 42 11.85 1.49 13.07
C GLY A 42 11.50 0.68 14.32
N PHE A 43 10.22 0.61 14.67
CA PHE A 43 9.74 0.07 15.96
C PHE A 43 9.16 -1.35 15.91
N ARG A 44 8.95 -1.89 14.71
CA ARG A 44 8.38 -3.23 14.54
C ARG A 44 9.43 -4.27 14.95
N GLN A 45 8.95 -5.42 15.41
CA GLN A 45 9.77 -6.61 15.65
C GLN A 45 9.89 -7.50 14.40
N GLU A 46 9.53 -6.93 13.26
CA GLU A 46 9.62 -7.59 11.97
C GLU A 46 9.83 -6.59 10.84
N CYS A 47 10.53 -7.03 9.80
CA CYS A 47 10.68 -6.30 8.56
C CYS A 47 10.76 -7.27 7.37
N ARG A 48 10.53 -6.77 6.16
CA ARG A 48 10.59 -7.59 4.96
C ARG A 48 11.91 -7.37 4.23
N LEU A 49 12.54 -8.44 3.76
CA LEU A 49 13.70 -8.38 2.88
C LEU A 49 13.36 -7.58 1.60
N PRO A 50 14.21 -6.62 1.21
CA PRO A 50 14.08 -5.92 -0.06
C PRO A 50 14.05 -6.88 -1.27
N PRO A 51 13.39 -6.53 -2.38
CA PRO A 51 13.27 -7.42 -3.55
C PRO A 51 14.60 -7.99 -4.06
N GLU A 52 15.64 -7.19 -4.13
CA GLU A 52 16.98 -7.54 -4.57
C GLU A 52 17.64 -8.60 -3.67
N LEU A 53 17.41 -8.52 -2.36
CA LEU A 53 17.87 -9.51 -1.38
C LEU A 53 16.95 -10.73 -1.31
N ARG A 54 15.65 -10.54 -1.49
CA ARG A 54 14.71 -11.67 -1.51
C ARG A 54 14.91 -12.56 -2.72
N LEU A 55 15.34 -12.00 -3.86
CA LEU A 55 15.46 -12.72 -5.12
C LEU A 55 16.88 -13.21 -5.40
N THR A 56 17.86 -12.87 -4.56
CA THR A 56 19.24 -13.33 -4.74
C THR A 56 19.38 -14.82 -4.43
N PRO A 57 20.19 -15.58 -5.21
CA PRO A 57 20.61 -16.94 -4.85
C PRO A 57 21.55 -17.01 -3.65
N ASN A 58 22.03 -15.86 -3.21
CA ASN A 58 23.09 -15.78 -2.23
C ASN A 58 22.63 -16.18 -0.82
N GLN A 59 23.58 -16.54 0.05
CA GLN A 59 23.30 -16.72 1.47
C GLN A 59 23.24 -15.36 2.13
N LEU A 60 22.12 -15.09 2.79
CA LEU A 60 21.94 -13.87 3.56
C LEU A 60 21.92 -14.19 5.05
N SER A 61 22.44 -13.28 5.85
CA SER A 61 22.23 -13.26 7.29
C SER A 61 21.73 -11.87 7.69
N PHE A 62 21.05 -11.76 8.82
CA PHE A 62 20.62 -10.47 9.34
C PHE A 62 20.99 -10.30 10.81
N ARG A 63 21.37 -9.09 11.16
CA ARG A 63 21.59 -8.65 12.54
C ARG A 63 20.54 -7.63 12.92
N VAL A 64 20.24 -7.55 14.20
CA VAL A 64 19.36 -6.53 14.76
C VAL A 64 20.12 -5.77 15.82
N GLU A 65 20.05 -4.46 15.74
CA GLU A 65 20.57 -3.52 16.72
C GLU A 65 19.39 -2.72 17.26
N SER A 66 19.45 -2.28 18.51
CA SER A 66 18.42 -1.46 19.12
C SER A 66 19.01 -0.30 19.89
N ARG A 67 18.26 0.78 20.00
CA ARG A 67 18.54 1.88 20.92
C ARG A 67 17.26 2.32 21.61
N ASP A 68 17.42 3.10 22.67
CA ASP A 68 16.27 3.78 23.26
C ASP A 68 15.72 4.83 22.30
N ALA A 69 14.40 4.81 22.10
CA ALA A 69 13.74 5.81 21.28
C ALA A 69 13.73 7.19 21.95
N GLU A 70 13.88 7.25 23.27
CA GLU A 70 13.99 8.50 24.05
C GLU A 70 15.39 9.13 23.95
N THR A 71 16.39 8.36 23.49
CA THR A 71 17.76 8.84 23.27
C THR A 71 18.21 8.57 21.83
N PRO A 72 17.68 9.28 20.84
CA PRO A 72 17.98 9.04 19.42
C PRO A 72 19.43 9.35 19.04
N ASP A 73 20.20 10.05 19.87
CA ASP A 73 21.63 10.26 19.64
C ASP A 73 22.50 9.12 20.19
N ALA A 74 21.91 8.19 20.96
CA ALA A 74 22.63 7.05 21.47
C ALA A 74 22.98 6.05 20.34
N PRO A 75 24.15 5.40 20.43
CA PRO A 75 24.54 4.37 19.47
C PRO A 75 23.61 3.16 19.57
N TYR A 76 23.36 2.53 18.43
CA TYR A 76 22.64 1.26 18.39
C TYR A 76 23.48 0.15 19.03
N VAL A 77 22.86 -0.61 19.93
CA VAL A 77 23.46 -1.76 20.61
C VAL A 77 22.99 -3.04 19.94
N ASN A 78 23.90 -3.98 19.68
CA ASN A 78 23.55 -5.26 19.08
C ASN A 78 22.63 -6.07 20.00
N VAL A 79 21.45 -6.47 19.49
CA VAL A 79 20.49 -7.33 20.20
C VAL A 79 20.35 -8.70 19.55
N GLN A 80 20.69 -8.80 18.28
CA GLN A 80 20.78 -10.07 17.56
C GLN A 80 22.02 -10.06 16.65
N PRO A 81 22.94 -11.04 16.79
CA PRO A 81 24.05 -11.17 15.87
C PRO A 81 23.56 -11.61 14.48
N PHE A 82 24.46 -11.58 13.49
CA PHE A 82 24.15 -12.08 12.15
C PHE A 82 23.68 -13.54 12.21
N THR A 83 22.39 -13.71 11.98
CA THR A 83 21.68 -14.99 12.01
C THR A 83 21.29 -15.36 10.59
N ARG A 84 21.53 -16.61 10.22
CA ARG A 84 21.28 -17.09 8.85
C ARG A 84 19.80 -16.99 8.48
N ILE A 85 19.50 -16.46 7.30
CA ILE A 85 18.14 -16.48 6.74
C ILE A 85 17.92 -17.82 6.03
N PRO A 86 16.88 -18.61 6.41
CA PRO A 86 16.56 -19.86 5.73
C PRO A 86 16.22 -19.66 4.26
N ARG A 87 16.50 -20.66 3.40
CA ARG A 87 16.29 -20.58 1.96
C ARG A 87 15.62 -21.82 1.39
N PHE A 88 14.83 -21.65 0.35
CA PHE A 88 14.32 -22.76 -0.44
C PHE A 88 15.45 -23.38 -1.26
N GLY A 89 15.59 -24.71 -1.22
CA GLY A 89 16.62 -25.46 -1.94
C GLY A 89 17.86 -25.81 -1.12
N ASP A 90 17.97 -25.33 0.12
CA ASP A 90 19.00 -25.79 1.07
C ASP A 90 18.62 -27.15 1.71
N ASP A 91 17.37 -27.59 1.51
CA ASP A 91 16.76 -28.84 1.97
C ASP A 91 16.94 -30.02 1.01
N LEU A 92 17.48 -29.78 -0.19
CA LEU A 92 17.74 -30.83 -1.18
C LEU A 92 19.01 -31.58 -0.85
N ALA A 93 18.96 -32.92 -0.88
CA ALA A 93 20.13 -33.77 -0.68
C ALA A 93 21.25 -33.36 -1.67
N PRO A 94 22.44 -33.00 -1.17
CA PRO A 94 23.54 -32.61 -2.03
C PRO A 94 24.10 -33.83 -2.76
N HIS A 95 24.58 -33.63 -3.99
CA HIS A 95 25.19 -34.71 -4.79
C HIS A 95 26.60 -35.10 -4.31
N ALA A 96 27.25 -34.24 -3.51
CA ALA A 96 28.56 -34.42 -2.88
C ALA A 96 28.60 -33.70 -1.51
N PRO A 97 29.51 -34.02 -0.57
CA PRO A 97 29.47 -33.48 0.80
C PRO A 97 29.90 -32.00 0.88
N ASP A 98 28.97 -31.08 0.61
CA ASP A 98 29.11 -29.63 0.78
C ASP A 98 28.64 -29.14 2.18
N VAL A 99 28.84 -30.00 3.17
CA VAL A 99 28.44 -29.85 4.56
C VAL A 99 29.67 -29.94 5.45
N VAL A 100 29.89 -28.91 6.27
CA VAL A 100 30.90 -28.94 7.33
C VAL A 100 30.25 -29.33 8.65
N ARG A 101 30.91 -30.20 9.42
CA ARG A 101 30.37 -30.74 10.68
C ARG A 101 31.40 -30.67 11.80
N SER A 102 30.97 -30.22 12.97
CA SER A 102 31.74 -30.28 14.22
C SER A 102 31.12 -31.32 15.14
N PRO A 103 31.88 -31.91 16.09
CA PRO A 103 31.28 -32.71 17.14
C PRO A 103 30.21 -31.93 17.91
N GLU A 104 29.10 -32.60 18.24
CA GLU A 104 28.10 -32.02 19.12
C GLU A 104 28.70 -31.81 20.53
N VAL A 105 28.43 -30.66 21.13
CA VAL A 105 29.00 -30.29 22.44
C VAL A 105 27.87 -30.10 23.42
N ALA A 106 27.88 -30.87 24.51
CA ALA A 106 26.85 -30.80 25.55
C ALA A 106 26.71 -29.37 26.10
N GLY A 107 25.46 -28.88 26.16
CA GLY A 107 25.16 -27.53 26.64
C GLY A 107 25.47 -26.41 25.65
N ALA A 108 25.77 -26.71 24.38
CA ALA A 108 25.88 -25.71 23.33
C ALA A 108 24.50 -25.11 23.02
N THR A 109 24.44 -23.77 22.95
CA THR A 109 23.21 -23.00 22.65
C THR A 109 23.15 -22.47 21.24
N ALA A 110 24.27 -22.51 20.51
CA ALA A 110 24.45 -22.08 19.13
C ALA A 110 25.85 -22.46 18.65
N TYR A 111 26.08 -22.39 17.34
CA TYR A 111 27.36 -22.61 16.68
C TYR A 111 27.69 -21.43 15.77
N ARG A 112 28.95 -20.96 15.78
CA ARG A 112 29.42 -19.86 14.92
C ARG A 112 30.32 -20.42 13.84
N LEU A 113 29.84 -20.40 12.60
CA LEU A 113 30.62 -20.73 11.42
C LEU A 113 31.50 -19.56 11.04
N MET A 114 32.79 -19.82 10.92
CA MET A 114 33.74 -18.88 10.34
C MET A 114 34.48 -19.56 9.18
N VAL A 115 34.66 -18.82 8.09
CA VAL A 115 35.45 -19.25 6.93
C VAL A 115 36.46 -18.16 6.62
N ARG A 116 37.73 -18.54 6.43
CA ARG A 116 38.82 -17.61 6.13
C ARG A 116 39.68 -18.12 4.99
N GLU A 117 40.34 -17.21 4.30
CA GLU A 117 41.41 -17.58 3.38
C GLU A 117 42.67 -17.97 4.17
N SER A 118 43.29 -19.09 3.80
CA SER A 118 44.40 -19.67 4.57
C SER A 118 45.62 -18.76 4.67
N LEU A 119 45.87 -17.96 3.64
CA LEU A 119 47.07 -17.13 3.51
C LEU A 119 46.92 -15.72 4.09
N SER A 120 45.75 -15.09 3.92
CA SER A 120 45.49 -13.73 4.40
C SER A 120 44.91 -13.70 5.81
N GLU A 121 44.43 -14.84 6.32
CA GLU A 121 43.63 -14.98 7.54
C GLU A 121 42.32 -14.16 7.56
N ASP A 122 41.96 -13.52 6.44
CA ASP A 122 40.78 -12.68 6.34
C ASP A 122 39.51 -13.53 6.47
N VAL A 123 38.66 -13.16 7.44
CA VAL A 123 37.39 -13.85 7.70
C VAL A 123 36.37 -13.44 6.64
N LEU A 124 36.17 -14.33 5.67
CA LEU A 124 35.25 -14.16 4.56
C LEU A 124 33.79 -14.32 5.01
N VAL A 125 33.53 -15.32 5.86
CA VAL A 125 32.18 -15.65 6.33
C VAL A 125 32.18 -15.71 7.85
N ASP A 126 31.14 -15.14 8.46
CA ASP A 126 30.93 -15.18 9.91
C ASP A 126 29.44 -15.16 10.23
N MET A 127 28.88 -16.31 10.62
CA MET A 127 27.44 -16.46 10.87
C MET A 127 27.15 -17.41 12.04
N VAL A 128 26.00 -17.21 12.69
CA VAL A 128 25.49 -18.10 13.74
C VAL A 128 24.45 -19.06 13.17
N VAL A 129 24.58 -20.34 13.51
CA VAL A 129 23.67 -21.46 13.19
C VAL A 129 23.30 -22.22 14.47
N ASP A 130 22.17 -22.92 14.44
CA ASP A 130 21.63 -23.60 15.63
C ASP A 130 22.16 -25.04 15.78
N GLU A 131 22.76 -25.61 14.73
CA GLU A 131 23.15 -27.02 14.65
C GLU A 131 24.68 -27.19 14.52
N PRO A 132 25.26 -28.33 14.91
CA PRO A 132 26.70 -28.61 14.83
C PRO A 132 27.20 -28.84 13.39
N TRP A 133 26.46 -28.36 12.39
CA TRP A 133 26.83 -28.42 10.99
C TRP A 133 26.34 -27.19 10.24
N ALA A 134 26.99 -26.91 9.11
CA ALA A 134 26.57 -25.84 8.21
C ALA A 134 26.86 -26.22 6.76
N LEU A 135 26.08 -25.66 5.84
CA LEU A 135 26.37 -25.75 4.42
C LEU A 135 27.51 -24.80 4.06
N VAL A 136 28.41 -25.25 3.18
CA VAL A 136 29.50 -24.42 2.66
C VAL A 136 28.94 -23.22 1.87
N PRO A 137 29.28 -21.97 2.23
CA PRO A 137 28.84 -20.77 1.50
C PRO A 137 29.54 -20.68 0.12
N PRO A 138 28.82 -20.62 -1.00
CA PRO A 138 29.41 -20.75 -2.33
C PRO A 138 30.14 -19.51 -2.87
N GLY A 139 29.91 -18.31 -2.31
CA GLY A 139 30.26 -17.05 -2.98
C GLY A 139 31.73 -16.60 -2.86
N LEU A 140 32.15 -16.15 -1.68
CA LEU A 140 33.47 -15.55 -1.45
C LEU A 140 34.63 -16.56 -1.57
N ILE A 141 34.31 -17.85 -1.66
CA ILE A 141 35.26 -18.95 -1.76
C ILE A 141 35.74 -19.05 -3.22
N LYS A 142 36.62 -18.12 -3.60
CA LYS A 142 37.24 -18.05 -4.93
C LYS A 142 38.60 -18.77 -4.98
N SER A 143 39.33 -18.79 -3.86
CA SER A 143 40.65 -19.41 -3.75
C SER A 143 40.58 -20.92 -3.44
N ARG A 144 41.64 -21.64 -3.81
CA ARG A 144 41.75 -23.10 -3.57
C ARG A 144 42.19 -23.45 -2.15
N GLU A 145 42.52 -22.45 -1.33
CA GLU A 145 43.04 -22.63 0.04
C GLU A 145 42.21 -21.81 1.02
N VAL A 146 41.12 -22.42 1.47
CA VAL A 146 40.18 -21.83 2.43
C VAL A 146 40.02 -22.77 3.60
N GLU A 147 40.00 -22.21 4.80
CA GLU A 147 39.77 -22.94 6.04
C GLU A 147 38.43 -22.56 6.66
N TRP A 148 37.82 -23.49 7.38
CA TRP A 148 36.60 -23.26 8.13
C TRP A 148 36.76 -23.70 9.59
N THR A 149 35.94 -23.12 10.46
CA THR A 149 35.79 -23.57 11.84
C THR A 149 34.35 -23.35 12.31
N LEU A 150 33.85 -24.22 13.20
CA LEU A 150 32.51 -24.12 13.77
C LEU A 150 32.62 -24.13 15.30
N ARG A 151 32.47 -22.95 15.91
CA ARG A 151 32.71 -22.72 17.34
C ARG A 151 31.40 -22.86 18.13
N PRO A 152 31.28 -23.76 19.12
CA PRO A 152 30.08 -23.86 19.94
C PRO A 152 30.01 -22.74 21.00
N ARG A 153 28.80 -22.25 21.31
CA ARG A 153 28.53 -21.33 22.42
C ARG A 153 28.05 -22.08 23.66
N VAL A 154 28.91 -22.16 24.66
CA VAL A 154 28.62 -22.84 25.95
C VAL A 154 28.67 -21.82 27.07
N ALA A 155 27.62 -21.76 27.90
CA ALA A 155 27.50 -20.78 29.00
C ALA A 155 27.76 -19.33 28.54
N GLY A 156 27.23 -18.95 27.38
CA GLY A 156 27.37 -17.59 26.81
C GLY A 156 28.71 -17.29 26.11
N THR A 157 29.68 -18.21 26.12
CA THR A 157 31.01 -17.99 25.52
C THR A 157 31.29 -18.89 24.32
N TRP A 158 31.91 -18.33 23.27
CA TRP A 158 32.35 -19.08 22.10
C TRP A 158 33.64 -19.84 22.40
N ARG A 159 33.59 -21.18 22.33
CA ARG A 159 34.78 -22.02 22.53
C ARG A 159 35.66 -22.01 21.29
N LYS A 160 36.99 -22.02 21.49
CA LYS A 160 37.94 -22.16 20.39
C LYS A 160 37.75 -23.54 19.74
N ALA A 161 37.78 -23.57 18.42
CA ALA A 161 37.80 -24.80 17.62
C ALA A 161 38.94 -24.67 16.61
N ALA A 162 39.50 -25.80 16.20
CA ALA A 162 40.55 -25.83 15.18
C ALA A 162 39.99 -25.32 13.84
N TRP A 163 40.86 -24.71 13.04
CA TRP A 163 40.59 -24.47 11.63
C TRP A 163 40.85 -25.77 10.87
N SER A 164 40.02 -26.05 9.87
CA SER A 164 40.13 -27.24 9.03
C SER A 164 40.05 -26.82 7.56
N PRO A 165 40.86 -27.44 6.68
CA PRO A 165 40.82 -27.11 5.26
C PRO A 165 39.49 -27.51 4.64
N LEU A 166 39.01 -26.68 3.72
CA LEU A 166 37.84 -26.95 2.90
C LEU A 166 38.27 -27.66 1.60
N SER A 167 37.71 -28.82 1.29
CA SER A 167 38.09 -29.57 0.08
C SER A 167 37.58 -28.88 -1.19
N ALA A 168 38.33 -29.00 -2.30
CA ALA A 168 37.92 -28.48 -3.60
C ALA A 168 36.56 -29.06 -4.06
N GLU A 169 36.29 -30.33 -3.74
CA GLU A 169 35.01 -30.99 -4.02
C GLU A 169 33.84 -30.35 -3.26
N ALA A 170 34.02 -30.00 -1.98
CA ALA A 170 32.99 -29.33 -1.19
C ALA A 170 32.72 -27.90 -1.70
N ILE A 171 33.76 -27.23 -2.22
CA ILE A 171 33.64 -25.91 -2.84
C ILE A 171 32.83 -25.99 -4.13
N GLU A 172 33.14 -26.95 -5.02
CA GLU A 172 32.37 -27.07 -6.25
C GLU A 172 30.94 -27.55 -6.02
N ALA A 173 30.73 -28.51 -5.11
CA ALA A 173 29.40 -28.93 -4.73
C ALA A 173 28.55 -27.76 -4.18
N ALA A 174 29.16 -26.85 -3.40
CA ALA A 174 28.49 -25.64 -2.96
C ALA A 174 28.11 -24.70 -4.12
N ARG A 175 28.98 -24.54 -5.13
CA ARG A 175 28.75 -23.72 -6.32
C ARG A 175 27.65 -24.30 -7.21
N GLU A 176 27.68 -25.59 -7.48
CA GLU A 176 26.64 -26.29 -8.24
C GLU A 176 25.27 -26.15 -7.56
N ARG A 177 25.23 -26.31 -6.23
CA ARG A 177 24.02 -26.08 -5.42
C ARG A 177 23.49 -24.65 -5.58
N ALA A 178 24.36 -23.64 -5.65
CA ALA A 178 23.94 -22.24 -5.82
C ALA A 178 23.27 -21.97 -7.17
N LEU A 179 23.61 -22.74 -8.21
CA LEU A 179 23.13 -22.58 -9.58
C LEU A 179 21.87 -23.41 -9.89
N ARG A 180 21.46 -24.32 -9.00
CA ARG A 180 20.34 -25.23 -9.20
C ARG A 180 18.99 -24.51 -9.29
N MET A 181 18.13 -24.98 -10.20
CA MET A 181 16.74 -24.51 -10.37
C MET A 181 15.76 -25.37 -9.57
N ILE A 182 14.81 -24.74 -8.87
CA ILE A 182 13.88 -25.36 -7.90
C ILE A 182 12.45 -24.95 -8.24
N ALA A 183 11.49 -25.89 -8.24
CA ALA A 183 10.10 -25.59 -8.52
C ALA A 183 9.35 -25.07 -7.28
N ILE A 184 8.67 -23.92 -7.37
CA ILE A 184 7.82 -23.37 -6.30
C ILE A 184 6.48 -22.79 -6.80
N GLU A 185 5.55 -22.55 -5.87
CA GLU A 185 4.28 -21.84 -6.09
C GLU A 185 4.43 -20.31 -6.13
N ASP A 186 3.51 -19.63 -6.83
CA ASP A 186 3.61 -18.22 -7.19
C ASP A 186 3.42 -17.25 -6.00
N GLU A 187 4.39 -16.35 -5.80
CA GLU A 187 4.34 -15.28 -4.81
C GLU A 187 4.08 -13.91 -5.46
N VAL A 188 3.24 -13.08 -4.82
CA VAL A 188 2.80 -11.75 -5.30
C VAL A 188 3.84 -10.66 -4.99
N ARG A 189 4.14 -9.82 -5.99
CA ARG A 189 5.15 -8.74 -5.99
C ARG A 189 4.58 -7.42 -5.43
N VAL A 190 5.44 -6.59 -4.80
CA VAL A 190 5.22 -5.15 -4.54
C VAL A 190 6.55 -4.41 -4.75
N ARG A 191 6.49 -3.19 -5.30
CA ARG A 191 7.64 -2.31 -5.67
C ARG A 191 8.12 -1.44 -4.48
N PRO A 192 9.40 -1.00 -4.49
CA PRO A 192 9.92 -0.02 -3.53
C PRO A 192 9.64 1.44 -3.97
N GLU A 193 9.63 2.37 -3.02
CA GLU A 193 9.60 3.83 -3.23
C GLU A 193 10.96 4.47 -2.94
N ALA A 194 11.24 5.57 -3.64
CA ALA A 194 12.50 6.31 -3.69
C ALA A 194 12.67 7.31 -2.52
N GLU A 195 13.87 7.84 -2.35
CA GLU A 195 14.24 8.90 -1.40
C GLU A 195 13.32 10.13 -1.55
N GLY A 196 12.54 10.44 -0.51
CA GLY A 196 11.47 11.43 -0.52
C GLY A 196 11.74 12.67 0.34
N VAL A 197 10.81 13.63 0.27
CA VAL A 197 10.80 14.93 0.92
C VAL A 197 10.78 14.79 2.45
N THR A 198 11.52 15.62 3.18
CA THR A 198 11.50 15.58 4.66
C THR A 198 10.25 16.28 5.19
N TRP A 199 9.45 15.58 6.01
CA TRP A 199 8.23 16.10 6.62
C TRP A 199 8.38 16.28 8.14
N PRO A 200 7.87 17.38 8.74
CA PRO A 200 7.85 17.55 10.19
C PRO A 200 7.00 16.47 10.85
N THR A 201 7.36 16.06 12.07
CA THR A 201 6.55 15.11 12.82
C THR A 201 5.32 15.78 13.45
N PRO A 202 4.21 15.07 13.71
CA PRO A 202 3.03 15.66 14.34
C PRO A 202 3.28 16.41 15.65
N LYS A 203 4.30 16.00 16.42
CA LYS A 203 4.70 16.65 17.68
C LYS A 203 5.39 18.00 17.47
N GLU A 204 5.98 18.21 16.30
CA GLU A 204 6.65 19.46 15.92
C GLU A 204 5.65 20.51 15.38
N ILE A 205 4.41 20.09 15.10
CA ILE A 205 3.38 20.96 14.52
C ILE A 205 2.51 21.53 15.63
N ALA A 206 2.78 22.78 16.01
CA ALA A 206 1.89 23.54 16.86
C ALA A 206 0.62 23.92 16.08
N LEU A 207 -0.55 23.42 16.54
CA LEU A 207 -1.84 23.78 15.99
C LEU A 207 -2.47 24.95 16.75
N PRO A 208 -3.19 25.86 16.07
CA PRO A 208 -3.97 26.88 16.74
C PRO A 208 -5.11 26.25 17.55
N ALA A 209 -5.58 26.96 18.59
CA ALA A 209 -6.71 26.52 19.40
C ALA A 209 -7.93 26.22 18.50
N ALA A 210 -8.49 25.03 18.68
CA ALA A 210 -9.51 24.52 17.77
C ALA A 210 -10.87 24.41 18.49
N PRO A 211 -11.99 24.69 17.78
CA PRO A 211 -13.32 24.49 18.34
C PRO A 211 -13.56 23.00 18.59
N ALA A 212 -14.23 22.66 19.71
CA ALA A 212 -14.62 21.29 19.99
C ALA A 212 -15.55 20.76 18.90
N ARG A 213 -15.26 19.55 18.39
CA ARG A 213 -16.01 18.89 17.31
C ARG A 213 -16.48 17.53 17.78
N THR A 214 -17.73 17.21 17.51
CA THR A 214 -18.25 15.85 17.66
C THR A 214 -17.95 15.02 16.41
N ALA A 215 -18.11 13.70 16.50
CA ALA A 215 -17.94 12.83 15.35
C ALA A 215 -18.91 13.18 14.20
N HIS A 216 -18.42 13.25 12.96
CA HIS A 216 -19.23 13.49 11.77
C HIS A 216 -18.89 12.47 10.66
N LEU A 217 -19.84 12.29 9.73
CA LEU A 217 -19.69 11.44 8.55
C LEU A 217 -19.66 12.30 7.27
N ALA A 218 -18.75 11.97 6.35
CA ALA A 218 -18.72 12.51 5.00
C ALA A 218 -18.64 11.40 3.97
N VAL A 219 -19.22 11.62 2.79
CA VAL A 219 -19.06 10.75 1.63
C VAL A 219 -18.26 11.48 0.57
N ALA A 220 -17.03 11.03 0.32
CA ALA A 220 -16.15 11.59 -0.72
C ALA A 220 -16.28 10.78 -2.01
N VAL A 221 -16.46 11.45 -3.14
CA VAL A 221 -16.58 10.84 -4.46
C VAL A 221 -15.45 11.36 -5.34
N ALA A 222 -14.57 10.46 -5.78
CA ALA A 222 -13.45 10.80 -6.66
C ALA A 222 -13.91 10.83 -8.12
N VAL A 223 -14.25 12.01 -8.65
CA VAL A 223 -14.68 12.17 -10.06
C VAL A 223 -13.44 12.32 -10.94
N SER A 224 -13.02 11.20 -11.53
CA SER A 224 -11.96 11.14 -12.55
C SER A 224 -12.44 10.31 -13.74
N ALA A 225 -11.60 10.10 -14.75
CA ALA A 225 -11.92 9.24 -15.89
C ALA A 225 -10.71 8.43 -16.34
N GLN A 226 -10.99 7.28 -16.97
CA GLN A 226 -10.02 6.45 -17.69
C GLN A 226 -10.47 6.39 -19.16
N PRO A 227 -10.00 7.30 -20.03
CA PRO A 227 -10.44 7.36 -21.42
C PRO A 227 -10.36 6.04 -22.20
N ASP A 228 -9.38 5.19 -21.90
CA ASP A 228 -9.19 3.89 -22.56
C ASP A 228 -10.33 2.89 -22.29
N LEU A 229 -11.11 3.10 -21.22
CA LEU A 229 -12.31 2.32 -20.92
C LEU A 229 -13.52 2.71 -21.77
N ALA A 230 -13.59 3.92 -22.29
CA ALA A 230 -14.76 4.37 -23.06
C ALA A 230 -14.91 3.54 -24.35
N PRO A 231 -16.14 3.13 -24.74
CA PRO A 231 -16.37 2.37 -25.95
C PRO A 231 -15.70 2.98 -27.18
N ASP A 232 -15.91 4.29 -27.37
CA ASP A 232 -15.44 5.06 -28.52
C ASP A 232 -14.31 6.03 -28.11
N PRO A 233 -13.36 6.34 -29.01
CA PRO A 233 -12.22 7.22 -28.75
C PRO A 233 -12.63 8.70 -28.84
N THR A 234 -13.74 9.08 -28.22
CA THR A 234 -14.29 10.44 -28.25
C THR A 234 -14.51 10.97 -26.83
N VAL A 235 -14.43 12.29 -26.67
CA VAL A 235 -14.72 12.97 -25.40
C VAL A 235 -16.12 12.60 -24.89
N GLN A 236 -17.11 12.67 -25.77
CA GLN A 236 -18.50 12.40 -25.42
C GLN A 236 -18.70 10.98 -24.87
N SER A 237 -18.04 9.97 -25.46
CA SER A 237 -18.14 8.59 -24.98
C SER A 237 -17.55 8.41 -23.57
N VAL A 238 -16.48 9.15 -23.24
CA VAL A 238 -15.93 9.17 -21.87
C VAL A 238 -16.93 9.82 -20.91
N VAL A 239 -17.44 10.99 -21.26
CA VAL A 239 -18.37 11.78 -20.44
C VAL A 239 -19.65 10.99 -20.17
N ASP A 240 -20.32 10.50 -21.22
CA ASP A 240 -21.57 9.76 -21.11
C ASP A 240 -21.42 8.50 -20.27
N THR A 241 -20.31 7.78 -20.44
CA THR A 241 -20.10 6.50 -19.75
C THR A 241 -19.67 6.70 -18.29
N GLN A 242 -18.75 7.63 -18.04
CA GLN A 242 -18.02 7.68 -16.77
C GLN A 242 -18.51 8.81 -15.87
N TRP A 243 -19.00 9.91 -16.42
CA TRP A 243 -19.45 11.06 -15.65
C TRP A 243 -20.98 11.18 -15.71
N SER A 244 -21.48 11.64 -16.84
CA SER A 244 -22.86 12.03 -17.01
C SER A 244 -23.24 11.97 -18.49
N ASP A 245 -24.37 11.36 -18.79
CA ASP A 245 -25.06 11.44 -20.09
C ASP A 245 -26.26 12.40 -20.06
N GLY A 246 -26.51 13.09 -18.92
CA GLY A 246 -27.69 13.96 -18.73
C GLY A 246 -29.00 13.20 -18.49
N HIS A 247 -29.01 11.88 -18.67
CA HIS A 247 -30.16 11.00 -18.48
C HIS A 247 -29.99 10.04 -17.29
N GLY A 248 -28.85 10.11 -16.59
CA GLY A 248 -28.55 9.33 -15.40
C GLY A 248 -27.91 7.97 -15.66
N GLY A 249 -27.38 7.75 -16.87
CA GLY A 249 -26.63 6.56 -17.26
C GLY A 249 -25.12 6.65 -17.00
N GLY A 250 -24.59 7.86 -16.79
CA GLY A 250 -23.21 8.07 -16.36
C GLY A 250 -22.95 7.62 -14.92
N ALA A 251 -21.75 7.12 -14.64
CA ALA A 251 -21.42 6.56 -13.32
C ALA A 251 -21.52 7.59 -12.18
N VAL A 252 -21.10 8.84 -12.41
CA VAL A 252 -21.19 9.92 -11.41
C VAL A 252 -22.66 10.31 -11.18
N ASP A 253 -23.44 10.50 -12.24
CA ASP A 253 -24.89 10.80 -12.13
C ASP A 253 -25.64 9.73 -11.34
N ARG A 254 -25.30 8.45 -11.57
CA ARG A 254 -25.92 7.34 -10.85
C ARG A 254 -25.58 7.35 -9.38
N ILE A 255 -24.34 7.66 -9.01
CA ILE A 255 -23.91 7.79 -7.61
C ILE A 255 -24.62 8.97 -6.95
N ALA A 256 -24.67 10.13 -7.60
CA ALA A 256 -25.40 11.31 -7.12
C ALA A 256 -26.86 10.96 -6.82
N ARG A 257 -27.55 10.33 -7.79
CA ARG A 257 -28.94 9.87 -7.60
C ARG A 257 -29.08 8.86 -6.45
N THR A 258 -28.12 7.96 -6.27
CA THR A 258 -28.18 6.96 -5.19
C THR A 258 -28.01 7.61 -3.81
N LEU A 259 -27.15 8.62 -3.70
CA LEU A 259 -27.01 9.43 -2.50
C LEU A 259 -28.30 10.19 -2.18
N GLU A 260 -28.90 10.85 -3.18
CA GLU A 260 -30.18 11.55 -3.04
C GLU A 260 -31.29 10.61 -2.55
N LEU A 261 -31.42 9.43 -3.16
CA LEU A 261 -32.40 8.41 -2.76
C LEU A 261 -32.17 7.87 -1.35
N SER A 262 -30.92 7.95 -0.86
CA SER A 262 -30.55 7.55 0.50
C SER A 262 -30.60 8.72 1.49
N ASN A 263 -31.05 9.91 1.07
CA ASN A 263 -31.03 11.16 1.84
C ASN A 263 -29.63 11.54 2.35
N LEU A 264 -28.61 11.24 1.55
CA LEU A 264 -27.21 11.58 1.81
C LEU A 264 -26.73 12.67 0.84
N ARG A 265 -25.68 13.38 1.25
CA ARG A 265 -24.96 14.33 0.41
C ARG A 265 -23.50 13.89 0.26
N GLY A 266 -22.90 14.18 -0.89
CA GLY A 266 -21.51 13.85 -1.19
C GLY A 266 -20.65 15.07 -1.46
N TRP A 267 -19.35 14.91 -1.22
CA TRP A 267 -18.28 15.78 -1.70
C TRP A 267 -17.70 15.19 -2.99
N PHE A 268 -18.03 15.78 -4.13
CA PHE A 268 -17.57 15.34 -5.44
C PHE A 268 -16.31 16.11 -5.83
N PHE A 269 -15.16 15.44 -5.82
CA PHE A 269 -13.90 16.04 -6.22
C PHE A 269 -13.69 15.81 -7.72
N LEU A 270 -13.65 16.89 -8.51
CA LEU A 270 -13.60 16.90 -9.96
C LEU A 270 -12.16 16.98 -10.47
N ASP A 271 -11.81 16.11 -11.41
CA ASP A 271 -10.53 16.13 -12.13
C ASP A 271 -10.56 17.20 -13.24
N VAL A 272 -10.22 18.45 -12.87
CA VAL A 272 -10.35 19.60 -13.78
C VAL A 272 -9.34 19.57 -14.93
N GLU A 273 -8.13 19.03 -14.73
CA GLU A 273 -7.16 18.92 -15.83
C GLU A 273 -7.66 17.96 -16.91
N LEU A 274 -8.27 16.85 -16.49
CA LEU A 274 -8.87 15.90 -17.40
C LEU A 274 -10.11 16.48 -18.10
N GLY A 275 -10.95 17.18 -17.34
CA GLY A 275 -12.15 17.84 -17.88
C GLY A 275 -11.84 18.97 -18.86
N ASP A 276 -10.85 19.80 -18.60
CA ASP A 276 -10.42 20.85 -19.52
C ASP A 276 -9.90 20.29 -20.84
N ALA A 277 -9.23 19.13 -20.78
CA ALA A 277 -8.79 18.42 -21.99
C ALA A 277 -9.92 17.71 -22.73
N MET A 278 -11.10 17.57 -22.12
CA MET A 278 -12.35 17.15 -22.76
C MET A 278 -13.06 18.35 -23.39
N SER A 279 -13.49 19.29 -22.54
CA SER A 279 -14.04 20.61 -22.85
C SER A 279 -14.18 21.39 -21.53
N PRO A 280 -13.81 22.67 -21.48
CA PRO A 280 -13.98 23.51 -20.28
C PRO A 280 -15.43 23.52 -19.75
N ASP A 281 -16.41 23.49 -20.66
CA ASP A 281 -17.84 23.57 -20.31
C ASP A 281 -18.32 22.31 -19.56
N ILE A 282 -17.71 21.13 -19.80
CA ILE A 282 -18.15 19.87 -19.18
C ILE A 282 -17.98 19.91 -17.66
N ILE A 283 -16.89 20.50 -17.17
CA ILE A 283 -16.65 20.62 -15.72
C ILE A 283 -17.64 21.59 -15.09
N ALA A 284 -17.88 22.74 -15.73
CA ALA A 284 -18.84 23.72 -15.26
C ALA A 284 -20.26 23.12 -15.19
N ASP A 285 -20.71 22.47 -16.26
CA ASP A 285 -22.03 21.84 -16.35
C ASP A 285 -22.20 20.69 -15.34
N LEU A 286 -21.17 19.87 -15.14
CA LEU A 286 -21.21 18.81 -14.14
C LEU A 286 -21.24 19.40 -12.72
N ALA A 287 -20.43 20.41 -12.45
CA ALA A 287 -20.40 21.08 -11.15
C ALA A 287 -21.75 21.74 -10.82
N GLU A 288 -22.34 22.49 -11.75
CA GLU A 288 -23.64 23.14 -11.58
C GLU A 288 -24.73 22.11 -11.27
N ARG A 289 -24.77 20.99 -12.00
CA ARG A 289 -25.77 19.94 -11.76
C ARG A 289 -25.60 19.25 -10.41
N LEU A 290 -24.37 18.93 -10.00
CA LEU A 290 -24.11 18.34 -8.68
C LEU A 290 -24.48 19.32 -7.55
N VAL A 291 -24.15 20.60 -7.70
CA VAL A 291 -24.53 21.65 -6.74
C VAL A 291 -26.05 21.85 -6.70
N GLY A 292 -26.72 21.85 -7.85
CA GLY A 292 -28.18 21.94 -7.96
C GLY A 292 -28.92 20.78 -7.27
N ARG A 293 -28.26 19.62 -7.15
CA ARG A 293 -28.72 18.45 -6.39
C ARG A 293 -28.35 18.49 -4.90
N GLY A 294 -27.76 19.59 -4.43
CA GLY A 294 -27.39 19.78 -3.02
C GLY A 294 -26.08 19.11 -2.61
N HIS A 295 -25.25 18.67 -3.57
CA HIS A 295 -23.91 18.18 -3.32
C HIS A 295 -22.89 19.33 -3.28
N GLU A 296 -21.64 18.99 -2.92
CA GLU A 296 -20.54 19.94 -2.82
C GLU A 296 -19.41 19.49 -3.73
N VAL A 297 -18.74 20.43 -4.38
CA VAL A 297 -17.77 20.15 -5.45
C VAL A 297 -16.39 20.65 -5.08
N GLY A 298 -15.38 19.85 -5.41
CA GLY A 298 -13.99 20.04 -5.05
C GLY A 298 -13.02 19.76 -6.18
N LEU A 299 -11.74 19.93 -5.89
CA LEU A 299 -10.67 19.57 -6.81
C LEU A 299 -10.18 18.15 -6.53
N TYR A 300 -10.12 17.31 -7.56
CA TYR A 300 -9.43 16.02 -7.51
C TYR A 300 -8.08 16.11 -8.22
N ILE A 301 -7.04 15.59 -7.57
CA ILE A 301 -5.68 15.49 -8.10
C ILE A 301 -5.34 14.00 -8.16
N GLY A 302 -5.35 13.38 -9.35
CA GLY A 302 -5.21 11.92 -9.47
C GLY A 302 -4.49 11.44 -10.73
N LEU A 303 -5.01 10.39 -11.37
CA LEU A 303 -4.37 9.70 -12.51
C LEU A 303 -4.35 10.56 -13.79
N GLY A 304 -5.22 11.58 -13.86
CA GLY A 304 -5.48 12.42 -15.03
C GLY A 304 -4.39 13.41 -15.42
N LEU A 305 -3.19 13.35 -14.82
CA LEU A 305 -2.12 14.32 -15.11
C LEU A 305 -1.63 14.14 -16.55
N LEU A 306 -2.14 14.98 -17.45
CA LEU A 306 -1.61 15.15 -18.80
C LEU A 306 -0.12 15.54 -18.68
N ALA A 307 0.70 15.11 -19.65
CA ALA A 307 2.15 15.23 -19.60
C ALA A 307 2.60 16.62 -19.09
N PRO A 308 3.53 16.67 -18.11
CA PRO A 308 3.77 17.87 -17.33
C PRO A 308 4.24 19.03 -18.21
N LYS A 309 3.49 20.13 -18.18
CA LYS A 309 3.99 21.46 -18.53
C LYS A 309 4.01 22.29 -17.24
N GLY A 310 5.18 22.77 -16.86
CA GLY A 310 5.36 23.58 -15.64
C GLY A 310 5.62 22.77 -14.37
N SER A 311 5.87 23.49 -13.28
CA SER A 311 6.05 22.94 -11.93
C SER A 311 4.74 22.45 -11.32
N ILE A 312 4.81 21.59 -10.30
CA ILE A 312 3.62 21.09 -9.58
C ILE A 312 2.84 22.24 -8.93
N ASP A 313 3.54 23.25 -8.40
CA ASP A 313 2.90 24.40 -7.76
C ASP A 313 2.13 25.26 -8.76
N GLU A 314 2.71 25.57 -9.92
CA GLU A 314 2.03 26.31 -10.99
C GLU A 314 0.77 25.57 -11.47
N ARG A 315 0.85 24.24 -11.57
CA ARG A 315 -0.28 23.41 -11.96
C ARG A 315 -1.37 23.41 -10.91
N LEU A 316 -1.02 23.26 -9.63
CA LEU A 316 -1.97 23.35 -8.53
C LEU A 316 -2.72 24.69 -8.54
N GLN A 317 -2.00 25.80 -8.70
CA GLN A 317 -2.61 27.13 -8.77
C GLN A 317 -3.53 27.28 -9.99
N ALA A 318 -3.13 26.78 -11.15
CA ALA A 318 -3.96 26.78 -12.34
C ALA A 318 -5.24 25.95 -12.17
N MET A 319 -5.15 24.79 -11.52
CA MET A 319 -6.30 23.94 -11.20
C MET A 319 -7.26 24.62 -10.22
N LEU A 320 -6.72 25.21 -9.14
CA LEU A 320 -7.52 25.93 -8.15
C LEU A 320 -8.25 27.13 -8.76
N ALA A 321 -7.60 27.87 -9.66
CA ALA A 321 -8.19 29.04 -10.32
C ALA A 321 -9.38 28.68 -11.25
N ARG A 322 -9.49 27.43 -11.70
CA ARG A 322 -10.57 26.96 -12.58
C ARG A 322 -11.75 26.35 -11.84
N MET A 323 -11.62 26.12 -10.53
CA MET A 323 -12.72 25.58 -9.75
C MET A 323 -13.85 26.62 -9.63
N PRO A 324 -15.11 26.25 -9.95
CA PRO A 324 -16.25 27.14 -9.73
C PRO A 324 -16.32 27.49 -8.23
N THR A 325 -16.16 28.77 -7.92
CA THR A 325 -15.78 29.23 -6.59
C THR A 325 -16.87 29.00 -5.54
N ARG A 326 -16.47 28.32 -4.46
CA ARG A 326 -16.93 28.61 -3.09
C ARG A 326 -15.75 29.26 -2.36
N ALA A 327 -15.98 29.99 -1.27
CA ALA A 327 -14.93 30.70 -0.52
C ALA A 327 -13.74 29.81 -0.10
N HIS A 328 -13.93 28.47 -0.08
CA HIS A 328 -12.92 27.47 0.22
C HIS A 328 -13.01 26.34 -0.81
N VAL A 329 -11.90 25.94 -1.42
CA VAL A 329 -11.83 24.79 -2.33
C VAL A 329 -11.24 23.61 -1.57
N GLY A 330 -12.08 22.60 -1.30
CA GLY A 330 -11.65 21.30 -0.83
C GLY A 330 -10.93 20.51 -1.92
N VAL A 331 -9.81 19.91 -1.54
CA VAL A 331 -8.93 19.15 -2.43
C VAL A 331 -8.87 17.69 -1.99
N MET A 332 -8.92 16.77 -2.94
CA MET A 332 -8.69 15.34 -2.73
C MET A 332 -7.51 14.84 -3.56
N LEU A 333 -6.55 14.21 -2.89
CA LEU A 333 -5.43 13.50 -3.51
C LEU A 333 -5.82 12.05 -3.79
N GLY A 334 -5.83 11.72 -5.08
CA GLY A 334 -6.12 10.41 -5.66
C GLY A 334 -4.89 9.55 -5.91
N ALA A 335 -5.12 8.39 -6.53
CA ALA A 335 -4.03 7.62 -7.11
C ALA A 335 -3.36 8.42 -8.25
N GLY A 336 -2.02 8.43 -8.33
CA GLY A 336 -1.28 9.17 -9.33
C GLY A 336 0.24 9.09 -9.10
N PRO A 337 1.07 9.51 -10.05
CA PRO A 337 2.50 9.72 -9.81
C PRO A 337 2.72 10.88 -8.81
N ASP A 338 3.86 10.87 -8.11
CA ASP A 338 4.38 12.00 -7.32
C ASP A 338 3.43 12.57 -6.24
N ARG A 339 2.63 11.70 -5.60
CA ARG A 339 1.63 12.08 -4.58
C ARG A 339 2.20 12.86 -3.40
N GLU A 340 3.42 12.52 -3.00
CA GLU A 340 4.13 13.22 -1.94
C GLU A 340 4.41 14.68 -2.34
N SER A 341 4.85 14.91 -3.58
CA SER A 341 5.08 16.24 -4.12
C SER A 341 3.79 17.04 -4.27
N TRP A 342 2.69 16.40 -4.66
CA TRP A 342 1.37 17.04 -4.70
C TRP A 342 0.85 17.43 -3.32
N LEU A 343 1.04 16.57 -2.31
CA LEU A 343 0.73 16.92 -0.93
C LEU A 343 1.59 18.09 -0.46
N LYS A 344 2.88 18.11 -0.81
CA LYS A 344 3.78 19.21 -0.50
C LYS A 344 3.33 20.52 -1.13
N ALA A 345 2.95 20.51 -2.40
CA ALA A 345 2.40 21.67 -3.09
C ALA A 345 1.12 22.19 -2.41
N CYS A 346 0.23 21.30 -1.97
CA CYS A 346 -0.97 21.68 -1.22
C CYS A 346 -0.64 22.36 0.12
N VAL A 347 0.38 21.87 0.81
CA VAL A 347 0.87 22.43 2.07
C VAL A 347 1.53 23.79 1.85
N ASP A 348 2.33 23.93 0.80
CA ASP A 348 3.00 25.19 0.44
C ASP A 348 2.01 26.27 -0.02
N ALA A 349 0.92 25.84 -0.68
CA ALA A 349 -0.23 26.67 -1.02
C ALA A 349 -1.12 27.01 0.20
N ARG A 350 -0.79 26.54 1.40
CA ARG A 350 -1.53 26.77 2.66
C ARG A 350 -3.01 26.38 2.57
N LEU A 351 -3.32 25.28 1.89
CA LEU A 351 -4.68 24.77 1.84
C LEU A 351 -5.11 24.30 3.24
N PRO A 352 -6.29 24.69 3.77
CA PRO A 352 -6.71 24.37 5.13
C PRO A 352 -6.81 22.87 5.40
N ALA A 353 -7.34 22.13 4.43
CA ALA A 353 -7.48 20.70 4.53
C ALA A 353 -7.33 20.01 3.17
N VAL A 354 -6.79 18.80 3.18
CA VAL A 354 -6.56 17.95 2.00
C VAL A 354 -7.06 16.55 2.30
N VAL A 355 -8.07 16.08 1.57
CA VAL A 355 -8.55 14.70 1.64
C VAL A 355 -7.57 13.80 0.92
N VAL A 356 -7.26 12.63 1.49
CA VAL A 356 -6.35 11.66 0.86
C VAL A 356 -7.07 10.34 0.68
N SER A 357 -7.26 9.95 -0.58
CA SER A 357 -7.81 8.65 -0.97
C SER A 357 -7.02 7.50 -0.36
N ARG A 358 -7.67 6.36 -0.18
CA ARG A 358 -7.01 5.18 0.39
C ARG A 358 -5.80 4.76 -0.43
N GLU A 359 -5.90 4.84 -1.74
CA GLU A 359 -4.80 4.51 -2.65
C GLU A 359 -3.66 5.53 -2.57
N ALA A 360 -3.95 6.82 -2.38
CA ALA A 360 -2.92 7.85 -2.20
C ALA A 360 -2.17 7.70 -0.87
N GLN A 361 -2.87 7.33 0.21
CA GLN A 361 -2.26 7.12 1.53
C GLN A 361 -1.11 6.11 1.51
N LEU A 362 -1.15 5.10 0.62
CA LEU A 362 -0.13 4.05 0.51
C LEU A 362 1.24 4.58 0.12
N ALA A 363 1.25 5.69 -0.61
CA ALA A 363 2.43 6.30 -1.20
C ALA A 363 2.87 7.57 -0.45
N LEU A 364 2.26 7.84 0.72
CA LEU A 364 2.71 8.91 1.60
C LEU A 364 3.94 8.49 2.44
N PRO A 365 4.70 9.47 2.98
CA PRO A 365 5.80 9.24 3.90
C PRO A 365 5.42 8.37 5.10
N GLY A 366 6.40 7.65 5.67
CA GLY A 366 6.17 6.56 6.61
C GLY A 366 5.22 6.86 7.79
N TRP A 367 5.27 8.07 8.38
CA TRP A 367 4.41 8.43 9.51
C TRP A 367 3.00 8.90 9.09
N MET A 368 2.85 9.43 7.88
CA MET A 368 1.56 9.83 7.29
C MET A 368 0.82 8.65 6.68
N ARG A 369 1.59 7.65 6.22
CA ARG A 369 1.09 6.42 5.62
C ARG A 369 0.15 5.73 6.59
N TRP A 370 -1.00 5.28 6.09
CA TRP A 370 -1.99 4.48 6.82
C TRP A 370 -2.76 5.20 7.93
N ARG A 371 -2.62 6.51 8.13
CA ARG A 371 -3.45 7.20 9.13
C ARG A 371 -4.92 7.12 8.71
N SER A 372 -5.81 6.74 9.63
CA SER A 372 -7.27 6.71 9.42
C SER A 372 -8.01 7.84 10.14
N SER A 373 -7.28 8.68 10.86
CA SER A 373 -7.78 9.87 11.56
C SER A 373 -7.06 11.09 11.03
N ALA A 374 -7.75 12.23 11.00
CA ALA A 374 -7.21 13.49 10.52
C ALA A 374 -5.96 13.92 11.31
N PHE A 375 -5.04 14.61 10.63
CA PHE A 375 -3.78 15.02 11.23
C PHE A 375 -3.18 16.26 10.56
N ALA A 376 -2.38 17.01 11.29
CA ALA A 376 -1.69 18.15 10.71
C ALA A 376 -0.47 17.70 9.89
N ALA A 377 -0.34 18.21 8.66
CA ALA A 377 0.90 18.17 7.89
C ALA A 377 1.71 19.47 8.02
N SER A 378 1.04 20.57 8.39
CA SER A 378 1.63 21.85 8.76
C SER A 378 0.71 22.59 9.74
N PRO A 379 1.13 23.72 10.34
CA PRO A 379 0.26 24.53 11.19
C PRO A 379 -1.01 25.05 10.49
N THR A 380 -1.03 25.06 9.15
CA THR A 380 -2.12 25.60 8.33
C THR A 380 -2.85 24.54 7.52
N THR A 381 -2.37 23.29 7.48
CA THR A 381 -2.89 22.26 6.59
C THR A 381 -3.13 20.95 7.33
N ILE A 382 -4.40 20.53 7.34
CA ILE A 382 -4.84 19.26 7.90
C ILE A 382 -5.03 18.23 6.77
N VAL A 383 -4.43 17.05 6.94
CA VAL A 383 -4.66 15.90 6.08
C VAL A 383 -5.84 15.10 6.63
N LEU A 384 -6.81 14.83 5.76
CA LEU A 384 -8.04 14.11 6.06
C LEU A 384 -8.04 12.76 5.32
N PRO A 385 -7.52 11.70 5.94
CA PRO A 385 -7.52 10.40 5.29
C PRO A 385 -8.94 9.83 5.17
N THR A 386 -9.22 9.23 4.01
CA THR A 386 -10.39 8.37 3.83
C THR A 386 -10.27 7.14 4.71
N ALA A 387 -11.27 6.92 5.55
CA ALA A 387 -11.25 5.87 6.57
C ALA A 387 -12.02 4.61 6.12
N LEU A 388 -12.97 4.78 5.20
CA LEU A 388 -13.77 3.70 4.61
C LEU A 388 -13.74 3.82 3.09
N PHE A 389 -13.72 2.69 2.39
CA PHE A 389 -13.85 2.63 0.93
C PHE A 389 -15.10 1.82 0.59
N LEU A 390 -16.13 2.49 0.09
CA LEU A 390 -17.41 1.90 -0.29
C LEU A 390 -17.29 1.23 -1.65
N SER A 391 -16.51 0.15 -1.65
CA SER A 391 -16.34 -0.73 -2.80
C SER A 391 -17.15 -1.99 -2.63
N THR A 392 -17.77 -2.40 -3.72
CA THR A 392 -18.47 -3.68 -3.79
C THR A 392 -17.43 -4.80 -3.93
N PRO A 393 -17.40 -5.81 -3.05
CA PRO A 393 -16.43 -6.89 -3.11
C PRO A 393 -16.78 -7.86 -4.24
N ALA A 394 -16.51 -7.48 -5.49
CA ALA A 394 -16.54 -8.40 -6.62
C ALA A 394 -15.13 -8.44 -7.22
N HIS A 395 -14.36 -9.46 -6.83
CA HIS A 395 -13.04 -9.71 -7.41
C HIS A 395 -13.20 -9.84 -8.94
N ALA A 396 -12.24 -9.33 -9.72
CA ALA A 396 -12.29 -9.42 -11.19
C ALA A 396 -12.33 -10.88 -11.75
N ARG A 397 -12.21 -11.90 -10.88
CA ARG A 397 -12.32 -13.33 -11.21
C ARG A 397 -13.69 -13.94 -10.88
N ASP A 398 -14.55 -13.21 -10.16
CA ASP A 398 -15.95 -13.61 -9.90
C ASP A 398 -16.87 -13.26 -11.08
N ARG A 399 -16.28 -12.76 -12.19
CA ARG A 399 -16.91 -12.35 -13.46
C ARG A 399 -17.68 -13.45 -14.23
N VAL A 400 -17.85 -14.65 -13.70
CA VAL A 400 -18.37 -15.79 -14.49
C VAL A 400 -19.74 -16.30 -14.06
N THR A 401 -20.36 -15.77 -13.00
CA THR A 401 -21.73 -16.16 -12.66
C THR A 401 -22.54 -14.95 -12.26
N ARG A 402 -23.70 -14.75 -12.91
CA ARG A 402 -24.82 -13.97 -12.38
C ARG A 402 -25.09 -14.50 -10.97
N HIS A 403 -24.47 -13.92 -9.95
CA HIS A 403 -24.81 -14.23 -8.57
C HIS A 403 -26.05 -13.40 -8.26
N THR A 404 -27.15 -14.10 -7.97
CA THR A 404 -28.31 -13.49 -7.31
C THR A 404 -27.83 -12.86 -6.01
N PHE A 405 -28.17 -11.59 -5.80
CA PHE A 405 -27.94 -10.87 -4.55
C PHE A 405 -28.44 -11.74 -3.38
N ASP A 406 -27.54 -12.14 -2.49
CA ASP A 406 -27.86 -13.06 -1.40
C ASP A 406 -27.76 -12.40 -0.02
N ASN A 407 -28.19 -13.12 1.02
CA ASN A 407 -28.22 -12.60 2.39
C ASN A 407 -26.84 -12.13 2.90
N ARG A 408 -25.72 -12.60 2.33
CA ARG A 408 -24.37 -12.20 2.74
C ARG A 408 -23.98 -10.85 2.16
N ASP A 409 -24.46 -10.54 0.96
CA ASP A 409 -24.32 -9.21 0.36
C ASP A 409 -25.12 -8.17 1.16
N SER A 410 -26.33 -8.54 1.62
CA SER A 410 -27.12 -7.73 2.54
C SER A 410 -26.42 -7.55 3.90
N MET A 411 -25.79 -8.59 4.44
CA MET A 411 -25.01 -8.49 5.68
C MET A 411 -23.77 -7.60 5.54
N ALA A 412 -23.07 -7.63 4.40
CA ALA A 412 -21.93 -6.76 4.15
C ALA A 412 -22.34 -5.28 4.10
N ALA A 413 -23.49 -4.98 3.49
CA ALA A 413 -24.09 -3.64 3.50
C ALA A 413 -24.56 -3.22 4.90
N ALA A 414 -25.20 -4.13 5.66
CA ALA A 414 -25.66 -3.88 7.03
C ALA A 414 -24.51 -3.62 8.01
N ASN A 415 -23.34 -4.24 7.80
CA ASN A 415 -22.19 -4.06 8.68
C ASN A 415 -21.56 -2.65 8.61
N ILE A 416 -21.87 -1.84 7.58
CA ILE A 416 -21.25 -0.52 7.44
C ILE A 416 -21.72 0.43 8.55
N ALA A 417 -23.01 0.41 8.89
CA ALA A 417 -23.52 1.21 10.01
C ALA A 417 -22.80 0.84 11.31
N ALA A 418 -22.66 -0.45 11.60
CA ALA A 418 -21.94 -0.95 12.78
C ALA A 418 -20.46 -0.56 12.78
N VAL A 419 -19.79 -0.57 11.62
CA VAL A 419 -18.39 -0.12 11.50
C VAL A 419 -18.27 1.37 11.80
N VAL A 420 -19.15 2.20 11.24
CA VAL A 420 -19.16 3.66 11.47
C VAL A 420 -19.49 3.97 12.94
N ASP A 421 -20.47 3.29 13.53
CA ASP A 421 -20.83 3.44 14.95
C ASP A 421 -19.69 3.03 15.88
N ASN A 422 -18.96 1.97 15.56
CA ASN A 422 -17.78 1.60 16.35
C ASN A 422 -16.67 2.63 16.19
N MET A 423 -16.43 3.13 14.98
CA MET A 423 -15.43 4.16 14.72
C MET A 423 -15.73 5.46 15.47
N SER A 424 -17.00 5.85 15.59
CA SER A 424 -17.39 7.08 16.29
C SER A 424 -17.26 6.99 17.81
N ARG A 425 -17.30 5.79 18.39
CA ARG A 425 -17.14 5.58 19.84
C ARG A 425 -15.68 5.62 20.31
N LEU A 426 -14.72 5.41 19.41
CA LEU A 426 -13.30 5.33 19.76
C LEU A 426 -12.68 6.69 20.12
N GLU A 427 -13.21 7.80 19.62
CA GLU A 427 -12.68 9.15 19.85
C GLU A 427 -13.81 10.19 19.94
N ALA A 428 -13.71 11.14 20.87
CA ALA A 428 -14.72 12.20 21.06
C ALA A 428 -14.84 13.14 19.83
N THR A 429 -13.75 13.28 19.08
CA THR A 429 -13.63 14.16 17.91
C THR A 429 -13.15 13.37 16.70
N ARG A 430 -14.02 13.12 15.71
CA ARG A 430 -13.66 12.30 14.54
C ARG A 430 -14.39 12.67 13.26
N LEU A 431 -13.66 12.90 12.17
CA LEU A 431 -14.26 12.94 10.83
C LEU A 431 -14.11 11.57 10.17
N ILE A 432 -15.23 10.90 9.90
CA ILE A 432 -15.25 9.62 9.19
C ILE A 432 -15.54 9.92 7.72
N ILE A 433 -14.58 9.70 6.83
CA ILE A 433 -14.76 9.88 5.39
C ILE A 433 -14.89 8.52 4.71
N ALA A 434 -16.05 8.30 4.08
CA ALA A 434 -16.32 7.14 3.23
C ALA A 434 -16.12 7.50 1.76
N GLU A 435 -15.16 6.87 1.11
CA GLU A 435 -14.76 7.13 -0.28
C GLU A 435 -15.52 6.22 -1.27
N ILE A 436 -15.91 6.79 -2.41
CA ILE A 436 -16.46 6.09 -3.58
C ILE A 436 -15.63 6.46 -4.80
N ASP A 437 -15.22 5.45 -5.58
CA ASP A 437 -14.67 5.61 -6.92
C ASP A 437 -15.74 5.20 -7.98
N PRO A 438 -16.34 6.16 -8.71
CA PRO A 438 -17.31 5.90 -9.78
C PRO A 438 -16.80 4.93 -10.85
N LEU A 439 -15.50 4.91 -11.16
CA LEU A 439 -14.95 4.04 -12.19
C LEU A 439 -15.06 2.56 -11.82
N LEU A 440 -15.15 2.24 -10.53
CA LEU A 440 -15.41 0.89 -10.06
C LEU A 440 -16.86 0.46 -10.29
N MET A 441 -17.78 1.36 -10.60
CA MET A 441 -19.18 0.98 -10.92
C MET A 441 -19.35 0.49 -12.36
N LEU A 442 -18.37 0.77 -13.23
CA LEU A 442 -18.40 0.34 -14.62
C LEU A 442 -18.31 -1.19 -14.74
N ASP A 443 -19.22 -1.78 -15.51
CA ASP A 443 -19.03 -3.15 -15.99
C ASP A 443 -17.98 -3.15 -17.09
N ARG A 444 -16.90 -3.90 -16.86
CA ARG A 444 -15.72 -3.90 -17.74
C ARG A 444 -15.56 -5.29 -18.35
N ARG A 445 -15.58 -5.36 -19.67
CA ARG A 445 -15.25 -6.57 -20.44
C ARG A 445 -13.80 -6.50 -20.93
N ILE A 446 -13.08 -7.62 -20.83
CA ILE A 446 -11.78 -7.74 -21.49
C ILE A 446 -12.01 -8.14 -22.94
N ALA A 447 -11.51 -7.32 -23.87
CA ALA A 447 -11.45 -7.60 -25.29
C ALA A 447 -10.02 -8.05 -25.65
N VAL A 448 -9.93 -8.99 -26.59
CA VAL A 448 -8.68 -9.53 -27.14
C VAL A 448 -8.77 -9.40 -28.66
N ASP A 449 -8.73 -8.15 -29.13
CA ASP A 449 -8.87 -7.80 -30.54
C ASP A 449 -7.83 -6.72 -30.88
N ALA A 450 -6.76 -7.12 -31.56
CA ALA A 450 -5.65 -6.23 -31.88
C ALA A 450 -6.06 -5.17 -32.91
N ASP A 451 -6.90 -5.54 -33.88
CA ASP A 451 -7.34 -4.64 -34.96
C ASP A 451 -8.28 -3.56 -34.42
N ALA A 452 -9.22 -3.93 -33.54
CA ALA A 452 -10.06 -2.98 -32.85
C ALA A 452 -9.26 -2.04 -31.94
N ALA A 453 -8.24 -2.55 -31.24
CA ALA A 453 -7.33 -1.71 -30.45
C ALA A 453 -6.52 -0.74 -31.33
N HIS A 454 -6.04 -1.20 -32.49
CA HIS A 454 -5.30 -0.37 -33.45
C HIS A 454 -6.19 0.71 -34.06
N ALA A 455 -7.40 0.37 -34.48
CA ALA A 455 -8.38 1.33 -35.01
C ALA A 455 -8.71 2.40 -33.97
N TRP A 456 -9.06 1.98 -32.75
CA TRP A 456 -9.36 2.90 -31.65
C TRP A 456 -8.18 3.83 -31.34
N ASN A 457 -6.96 3.29 -31.24
CA ASN A 457 -5.75 4.07 -30.98
C ASN A 457 -5.44 5.05 -32.13
N SER A 458 -5.71 4.65 -33.38
CA SER A 458 -5.48 5.50 -34.55
C SER A 458 -6.45 6.67 -34.58
N THR A 459 -7.73 6.42 -34.30
CA THR A 459 -8.74 7.48 -34.17
C THR A 459 -8.43 8.40 -32.99
N LEU A 460 -8.05 7.86 -31.82
CA LEU A 460 -7.68 8.69 -30.68
C LEU A 460 -6.49 9.59 -31.00
N LYS A 461 -5.47 9.07 -31.69
CA LYS A 461 -4.30 9.85 -32.10
C LYS A 461 -4.68 11.02 -33.02
N GLN A 462 -5.71 10.85 -33.85
CA GLN A 462 -6.21 11.90 -34.75
C GLN A 462 -7.09 12.92 -34.03
N LEU A 463 -8.05 12.46 -33.22
CA LEU A 463 -9.04 13.34 -32.57
C LEU A 463 -8.51 14.01 -31.30
N LEU A 464 -7.73 13.28 -30.50
CA LEU A 464 -7.28 13.68 -29.16
C LEU A 464 -5.79 13.36 -28.97
N PRO A 465 -4.89 14.02 -29.73
CA PRO A 465 -3.45 13.72 -29.73
C PRO A 465 -2.80 13.93 -28.35
N ALA A 466 -3.30 14.88 -27.55
CA ALA A 466 -2.82 15.12 -26.18
C ALA A 466 -3.07 13.92 -25.25
N TRP A 467 -4.22 13.25 -25.39
CA TRP A 467 -4.54 12.07 -24.58
C TRP A 467 -3.70 10.87 -24.98
N PHE A 468 -3.50 10.70 -26.29
CA PHE A 468 -2.62 9.66 -26.80
C PHE A 468 -1.18 9.86 -26.29
N ALA A 469 -0.69 11.10 -26.27
CA ALA A 469 0.62 11.46 -25.72
C ALA A 469 0.74 11.23 -24.20
N ALA A 470 -0.36 11.43 -23.46
CA ALA A 470 -0.46 11.10 -22.03
C ALA A 470 -0.50 9.60 -21.74
N GLY A 471 -0.59 8.74 -22.77
CA GLY A 471 -0.52 7.29 -22.61
C GLY A 471 -1.87 6.58 -22.53
N TRP A 472 -2.98 7.28 -22.76
CA TRP A 472 -4.34 6.72 -22.79
C TRP A 472 -4.58 5.91 -24.07
N LYS A 473 -3.90 4.78 -24.22
CA LYS A 473 -3.98 3.90 -25.39
C LYS A 473 -4.35 2.48 -24.99
N ARG A 474 -5.13 1.81 -25.83
CA ARG A 474 -5.47 0.39 -25.65
C ARG A 474 -4.27 -0.50 -25.99
N SER A 475 -4.05 -1.52 -25.18
CA SER A 475 -3.06 -2.56 -25.49
C SER A 475 -3.60 -3.48 -26.59
N THR A 476 -2.74 -3.81 -27.55
CA THR A 476 -3.06 -4.75 -28.64
C THR A 476 -3.13 -6.20 -28.17
N LYS A 477 -2.66 -6.51 -26.95
CA LYS A 477 -2.71 -7.87 -26.37
C LYS A 477 -4.07 -8.17 -25.73
N ALA A 478 -4.57 -7.23 -24.95
CA ALA A 478 -5.89 -7.28 -24.31
C ALA A 478 -6.16 -5.92 -23.67
N TYR A 479 -7.41 -5.44 -23.73
CA TYR A 479 -7.80 -4.18 -23.11
C TYR A 479 -9.16 -4.32 -22.42
N ALA A 480 -9.41 -3.49 -21.40
CA ALA A 480 -10.70 -3.40 -20.75
C ALA A 480 -11.55 -2.34 -21.45
N MET A 481 -12.84 -2.63 -21.61
CA MET A 481 -13.82 -1.69 -22.17
C MET A 481 -15.08 -1.69 -21.30
N ALA A 482 -15.58 -0.51 -20.98
CA ALA A 482 -16.84 -0.34 -20.29
C ALA A 482 -18.02 -0.71 -21.22
N ARG A 483 -19.04 -1.35 -20.67
CA ARG A 483 -20.29 -1.67 -21.39
C ARG A 483 -21.52 -1.00 -20.78
N GLY A 484 -21.30 -0.07 -19.85
CA GLY A 484 -22.32 0.53 -18.99
C GLY A 484 -21.99 0.29 -17.52
N LEU A 485 -23.01 0.46 -16.67
CA LEU A 485 -22.91 0.28 -15.23
C LEU A 485 -23.21 -1.16 -14.84
N SER A 486 -22.51 -1.66 -13.82
CA SER A 486 -22.80 -2.96 -13.24
C SER A 486 -23.97 -2.86 -12.27
N GLU A 487 -25.14 -3.41 -12.63
CA GLU A 487 -26.35 -3.43 -11.79
C GLU A 487 -26.07 -3.95 -10.37
N ILE A 488 -25.40 -5.11 -10.26
CA ILE A 488 -25.04 -5.71 -8.97
C ILE A 488 -24.22 -4.75 -8.09
N ARG A 489 -23.31 -3.97 -8.69
CA ARG A 489 -22.48 -3.03 -7.94
C ARG A 489 -23.28 -1.82 -7.47
N LEU A 490 -24.22 -1.36 -8.30
CA LEU A 490 -25.13 -0.28 -7.92
C LEU A 490 -26.09 -0.71 -6.81
N ASP A 491 -26.64 -1.92 -6.87
CA ASP A 491 -27.55 -2.43 -5.83
C ASP A 491 -26.82 -2.57 -4.48
N LEU A 492 -25.61 -3.13 -4.50
CA LEU A 492 -24.74 -3.19 -3.32
C LEU A 492 -24.43 -1.79 -2.78
N LEU A 493 -24.01 -0.86 -3.64
CA LEU A 493 -23.73 0.52 -3.23
C LEU A 493 -24.97 1.20 -2.64
N SER A 494 -26.14 1.00 -3.24
CA SER A 494 -27.41 1.52 -2.74
C SER A 494 -27.71 0.98 -1.34
N GLY A 495 -27.54 -0.33 -1.13
CA GLY A 495 -27.67 -0.93 0.19
C GLY A 495 -26.67 -0.37 1.21
N MET A 496 -25.41 -0.16 0.81
CA MET A 496 -24.39 0.44 1.66
C MET A 496 -24.75 1.89 2.06
N MET A 497 -25.20 2.70 1.10
CA MET A 497 -25.64 4.09 1.35
C MET A 497 -26.91 4.16 2.22
N GLN A 498 -27.87 3.27 1.99
CA GLN A 498 -29.08 3.19 2.81
C GLN A 498 -28.77 2.81 4.27
N ASN A 499 -27.78 1.94 4.50
CA ASN A 499 -27.34 1.63 5.88
C ASN A 499 -26.52 2.78 6.47
N LEU A 500 -25.70 3.47 5.68
CA LEU A 500 -25.00 4.67 6.13
C LEU A 500 -25.94 5.78 6.59
N SER A 501 -27.08 5.97 5.93
CA SER A 501 -28.06 6.98 6.33
C SER A 501 -28.80 6.67 7.62
N GLN A 502 -28.69 5.44 8.14
CA GLN A 502 -29.22 5.04 9.45
C GLN A 502 -28.27 5.38 10.61
N VAL A 503 -27.01 5.72 10.31
CA VAL A 503 -26.03 6.13 11.33
C VAL A 503 -26.46 7.50 11.90
N THR A 504 -26.45 7.64 13.22
CA THR A 504 -26.89 8.87 13.90
C THR A 504 -25.86 10.01 13.89
N LEU A 505 -24.82 9.91 13.07
CA LEU A 505 -23.77 10.93 12.99
C LEU A 505 -24.22 12.10 12.13
N PRO A 506 -23.97 13.35 12.56
CA PRO A 506 -24.20 14.50 11.71
C PRO A 506 -23.33 14.43 10.45
N TRP A 507 -23.89 14.91 9.34
CA TRP A 507 -23.17 15.02 8.08
C TRP A 507 -22.21 16.21 8.12
N ALA A 508 -20.94 15.98 7.75
CA ALA A 508 -19.95 17.04 7.68
C ALA A 508 -20.17 17.90 6.42
N ARG A 509 -20.42 19.20 6.60
CA ARG A 509 -20.53 20.14 5.49
C ARG A 509 -19.15 20.60 5.05
N TRP A 510 -19.04 21.02 3.80
CA TRP A 510 -17.82 21.62 3.23
C TRP A 510 -17.29 22.79 4.04
N SER A 511 -18.18 23.69 4.45
CA SER A 511 -17.86 24.85 5.28
C SER A 511 -17.30 24.47 6.65
N ASP A 512 -17.59 23.28 7.14
CA ASP A 512 -17.20 22.86 8.48
C ASP A 512 -15.81 22.18 8.49
N VAL A 513 -15.32 21.79 7.32
CA VAL A 513 -14.14 20.94 7.15
C VAL A 513 -13.02 21.69 6.44
N PHE A 514 -13.36 22.49 5.42
CA PHE A 514 -12.38 23.21 4.60
C PHE A 514 -12.27 24.71 4.94
N ASP A 515 -12.99 25.19 5.95
CA ASP A 515 -12.79 26.54 6.52
C ASP A 515 -11.50 26.57 7.36
N PRO A 516 -10.56 27.51 7.09
CA PRO A 516 -9.31 27.67 7.85
C PRO A 516 -9.48 27.75 9.37
N THR A 517 -10.59 28.33 9.84
CA THR A 517 -10.88 28.51 11.27
C THR A 517 -11.41 27.23 11.94
N GLN A 518 -11.86 26.27 11.14
CA GLN A 518 -12.57 25.08 11.60
C GLN A 518 -11.80 23.78 11.37
N ALA A 519 -10.97 23.73 10.31
CA ALA A 519 -10.26 22.53 9.87
C ALA A 519 -9.41 21.88 10.97
N THR A 520 -8.78 22.70 11.83
CA THR A 520 -7.94 22.23 12.93
C THR A 520 -8.71 21.50 14.02
N GLY A 521 -10.03 21.71 14.12
CA GLY A 521 -10.93 20.98 15.03
C GLY A 521 -11.03 19.50 14.73
N TRP A 522 -10.58 19.05 13.55
CA TRP A 522 -10.60 17.65 13.17
C TRP A 522 -9.34 16.88 13.48
N ALA A 523 -8.20 17.54 13.71
CA ALA A 523 -6.94 16.89 14.02
C ALA A 523 -6.90 16.53 15.52
N PRO A 524 -7.24 15.29 15.92
CA PRO A 524 -7.21 14.92 17.33
C PRO A 524 -5.75 14.84 17.76
N GLY A 525 -5.49 15.14 19.03
CA GLY A 525 -4.17 14.93 19.62
C GLY A 525 -3.72 13.47 19.45
N ALA A 526 -2.66 13.29 18.66
CA ALA A 526 -1.64 12.24 18.76
C ALA A 526 -1.98 10.73 18.61
N VAL A 527 -3.24 10.26 18.51
CA VAL A 527 -3.48 8.81 18.34
C VAL A 527 -3.51 8.42 16.85
N ALA A 528 -2.64 7.49 16.45
CA ALA A 528 -2.59 6.92 15.11
C ALA A 528 -3.07 5.46 15.18
N TYR A 529 -4.06 5.11 14.36
CA TYR A 529 -4.50 3.73 14.17
C TYR A 529 -4.07 3.23 12.79
N GLU A 530 -3.61 1.99 12.70
CA GLU A 530 -3.49 1.29 11.41
C GLU A 530 -4.90 0.96 10.88
N PRO A 531 -5.18 1.14 9.57
CA PRO A 531 -6.45 0.79 8.99
C PRO A 531 -6.47 -0.72 8.83
N MET A 532 -7.54 -1.37 9.31
CA MET A 532 -7.74 -2.79 9.05
C MET A 532 -7.82 -3.02 7.55
N ILE A 533 -6.79 -3.61 6.95
CA ILE A 533 -6.84 -4.07 5.58
C ILE A 533 -7.69 -5.34 5.58
N GLU A 534 -9.00 -5.19 5.37
CA GLU A 534 -9.90 -6.28 5.06
C GLU A 534 -9.45 -6.93 3.74
N LYS A 535 -8.61 -7.97 3.82
CA LYS A 535 -8.32 -8.85 2.68
C LYS A 535 -9.49 -9.81 2.48
N ARG A 536 -10.65 -9.32 2.01
CA ARG A 536 -11.65 -10.20 1.42
C ARG A 536 -11.07 -10.80 0.14
N ARG A 537 -10.54 -12.02 0.24
CA ARG A 537 -10.72 -12.97 -0.85
C ARG A 537 -12.16 -13.43 -0.74
N GLY A 538 -12.97 -13.19 -1.77
CA GLY A 538 -14.32 -13.76 -1.85
C GLY A 538 -14.28 -15.26 -1.51
N PRO A 539 -15.35 -15.81 -0.91
CA PRO A 539 -15.37 -17.20 -0.53
C PRO A 539 -15.15 -18.07 -1.76
N ARG A 540 -13.97 -18.68 -1.88
CA ARG A 540 -13.79 -19.85 -2.73
C ARG A 540 -14.89 -20.82 -2.30
N ARG A 541 -15.70 -21.27 -3.27
CA ARG A 541 -16.60 -22.42 -3.09
C ARG A 541 -15.82 -23.48 -2.31
N MET A 542 -16.34 -23.79 -1.12
CA MET A 542 -15.82 -24.71 -0.11
C MET A 542 -14.62 -24.24 0.73
N ARG A 543 -14.90 -23.69 1.92
CA ARG A 543 -14.41 -24.18 3.23
C ARG A 543 -15.13 -23.43 4.36
N ARG A 544 -15.86 -24.16 5.22
CA ARG A 544 -16.54 -23.64 6.43
C ARG A 544 -15.61 -22.88 7.40
N SER A 545 -14.28 -22.94 7.22
CA SER A 545 -13.28 -22.28 8.06
C SER A 545 -13.10 -20.77 7.82
N ALA A 546 -13.57 -20.22 6.70
CA ALA A 546 -13.44 -18.78 6.43
C ALA A 546 -14.46 -17.94 7.23
N VAL A 547 -15.64 -18.50 7.51
CA VAL A 547 -16.67 -17.87 8.36
C VAL A 547 -16.19 -17.75 9.81
N ARG A 548 -15.40 -18.71 10.30
CA ARG A 548 -14.83 -18.66 11.67
C ARG A 548 -13.84 -17.52 11.90
N ARG A 549 -13.16 -17.03 10.87
CA ARG A 549 -12.18 -15.93 11.01
C ARG A 549 -12.84 -14.56 11.24
N TYR A 550 -14.11 -14.40 10.82
CA TYR A 550 -14.88 -13.19 11.09
C TYR A 550 -15.39 -13.19 12.54
N ASP A 551 -15.86 -14.34 13.02
CA ASP A 551 -16.17 -14.55 14.45
C ASP A 551 -14.95 -14.34 15.33
N ASP A 552 -13.75 -14.75 14.90
CA ASP A 552 -12.53 -14.59 15.71
C ASP A 552 -11.98 -13.16 15.68
N ALA A 553 -12.07 -12.42 14.56
CA ALA A 553 -11.71 -11.01 14.50
C ALA A 553 -12.69 -10.13 15.30
N TYR A 554 -13.99 -10.44 15.24
CA TYR A 554 -15.03 -9.81 16.06
C TYR A 554 -14.90 -10.18 17.55
N ARG A 555 -14.57 -11.44 17.88
CA ARG A 555 -14.26 -11.86 19.26
C ARG A 555 -12.94 -11.28 19.77
N LEU A 556 -11.93 -11.09 18.93
CA LEU A 556 -10.68 -10.42 19.30
C LEU A 556 -10.90 -8.92 19.54
N SER A 557 -11.75 -8.26 18.75
CA SER A 557 -12.14 -6.88 19.03
C SER A 557 -13.01 -6.77 20.29
N LEU A 558 -13.87 -7.75 20.58
CA LEU A 558 -14.64 -7.81 21.83
C LEU A 558 -13.81 -8.19 23.06
N ARG A 559 -12.65 -8.83 22.89
CA ARG A 559 -11.71 -9.20 23.97
C ARG A 559 -10.62 -8.18 24.23
N ALA A 560 -10.45 -7.19 23.35
CA ALA A 560 -9.55 -6.05 23.59
C ALA A 560 -10.11 -5.09 24.68
N ASP A 561 -11.37 -5.28 25.07
CA ASP A 561 -12.05 -4.59 26.18
C ASP A 561 -12.22 -5.47 27.44
N ALA A 562 -11.37 -6.49 27.64
CA ALA A 562 -11.31 -7.29 28.88
C ALA A 562 -10.00 -7.06 29.64
#